data_AF-A0A5R2MU45-F1
#
_entry.id   AF-A0A5R2MU45-F1
#
_cell.length_a   1.000
_cell.length_b   1.000
_cell.length_c   1.000
_cell.angle_alpha   90.00
_cell.angle_beta   90.00
_cell.angle_gamma   90.00
#
_symmetry.space_group_name_H-M   'P 1'
#
loop_
_entity.id
_entity.type
_entity.pdbx_description
1 polymer ?
#
loop_
_entity_poly.entity_id
_entity_poly.type
_entity_poly.pdbx_seq_one_letter_code
_entity_poly.pdbx_strand_id
1 'polypeptide(L)'
;RTSFFPSVKATLNHVLAVDYLYLDFLEEGGVGAAAHDDFVPFDEPQELFAAQVAADRRLIAFCDGLSESDLDRRVITDRREDGMIPEKIGNILAHVFLHDI
;
A
#
# COMPACT_ATOMS: atom_id res chain seq x y z
N ARG A 1 -20.73 12.16 -15.33
CA ARG A 1 -20.24 12.07 -13.94
C ARG A 1 -18.96 11.25 -14.00
N THR A 2 -17.80 11.86 -13.79
CA THR A 2 -16.57 11.12 -13.51
C THR A 2 -16.70 10.53 -12.11
N SER A 3 -16.25 9.29 -11.91
CA SER A 3 -16.10 8.69 -10.59
C SER A 3 -14.97 9.41 -9.81
N PHE A 4 -14.48 8.84 -8.70
CA PHE A 4 -13.32 9.34 -7.95
C PHE A 4 -12.07 9.55 -8.83
N PHE A 5 -11.89 8.72 -9.88
CA PHE A 5 -10.79 8.82 -10.82
C PHE A 5 -11.26 9.04 -12.27
N PRO A 6 -10.47 9.75 -13.09
CA PRO A 6 -10.84 10.07 -14.47
C PRO A 6 -10.67 8.90 -15.46
N SER A 7 -10.00 7.80 -15.07
CA SER A 7 -9.78 6.62 -15.93
C SER A 7 -9.38 5.39 -15.11
N VAL A 8 -9.47 4.20 -15.73
CA VAL A 8 -8.95 2.94 -15.16
C VAL A 8 -7.44 3.03 -14.89
N LYS A 9 -6.66 3.64 -15.80
CA LYS A 9 -5.22 3.85 -15.60
C LYS A 9 -4.94 4.68 -14.33
N ALA A 10 -5.73 5.73 -14.12
CA ALA A 10 -5.59 6.57 -12.92
C ALA A 10 -5.98 5.81 -11.64
N THR A 11 -7.05 5.00 -11.69
CA THR A 11 -7.43 4.14 -10.56
C THR A 11 -6.34 3.13 -10.20
N LEU A 12 -5.80 2.40 -11.19
CA LEU A 12 -4.80 1.36 -10.94
C LEU A 12 -3.47 1.94 -10.45
N ASN A 13 -3.05 3.10 -10.96
CA ASN A 13 -1.88 3.80 -10.42
C ASN A 13 -2.09 4.28 -8.99
N HIS A 14 -3.30 4.74 -8.66
CA HIS A 14 -3.61 5.14 -7.29
C HIS A 14 -3.55 3.97 -6.32
N VAL A 15 -4.16 2.83 -6.69
CA VAL A 15 -4.07 1.58 -5.90
C VAL A 15 -2.61 1.20 -5.67
N LEU A 16 -1.80 1.15 -6.73
CA LEU A 16 -0.37 0.81 -6.59
C LEU A 16 0.41 1.79 -5.70
N ALA A 17 0.13 3.09 -5.77
CA ALA A 17 0.77 4.08 -4.90
C ALA A 17 0.41 3.86 -3.41
N VAL A 18 -0.84 3.50 -3.15
CA VAL A 18 -1.33 3.15 -1.80
C VAL A 18 -0.72 1.83 -1.33
N ASP A 19 -0.60 0.83 -2.20
CA ASP A 19 0.06 -0.45 -1.88
C ASP A 19 1.51 -0.23 -1.48
N TYR A 20 2.26 0.60 -2.21
CA TYR A 20 3.65 0.90 -1.88
C TYR A 20 3.79 1.59 -0.53
N LEU A 21 2.88 2.50 -0.18
CA LEU A 21 2.86 3.13 1.14
C LEU A 21 2.69 2.10 2.25
N TYR A 22 1.65 1.28 2.16
CA TYR A 22 1.34 0.35 3.23
C TYR A 22 2.29 -0.84 3.28
N LEU A 23 2.82 -1.28 2.13
CA LEU A 23 3.90 -2.28 2.11
C LEU A 23 5.16 -1.76 2.79
N ASP A 24 5.56 -0.50 2.58
CA ASP A 24 6.71 0.06 3.29
C ASP A 24 6.49 0.07 4.81
N PHE A 25 5.29 0.44 5.27
CA PHE A 25 4.97 0.39 6.70
C PHE A 25 4.96 -1.04 7.25
N LEU A 26 4.35 -1.98 6.54
CA LEU A 26 4.22 -3.38 6.97
C LEU A 26 5.57 -4.09 6.98
N GLU A 27 6.41 -3.87 5.97
CA GLU A 27 7.76 -4.43 5.86
C GLU A 27 8.80 -3.64 6.68
N GLU A 28 8.39 -2.56 7.34
CA GLU A 28 9.27 -1.63 8.09
C GLU A 28 10.45 -1.14 7.22
N GLY A 29 10.17 -0.85 5.93
CA GLY A 29 11.15 -0.54 4.88
C GLY A 29 11.88 0.79 5.04
N GLY A 30 11.31 1.71 5.84
CA GLY A 30 11.96 2.96 6.27
C GLY A 30 11.87 4.11 5.28
N VAL A 31 11.10 3.96 4.19
CA VAL A 31 10.84 5.05 3.25
C VAL A 31 9.73 5.99 3.77
N GLY A 32 8.76 5.44 4.49
CA GLY A 32 7.66 6.17 5.09
C GLY A 32 6.69 6.76 4.05
N ALA A 33 6.11 7.93 4.35
CA ALA A 33 5.15 8.60 3.48
C ALA A 33 5.70 8.90 2.06
N ALA A 34 7.03 9.01 1.93
CA ALA A 34 7.71 9.22 0.66
C ALA A 34 7.48 8.09 -0.35
N ALA A 35 7.18 6.86 0.10
CA ALA A 35 6.85 5.74 -0.81
C ALA A 35 5.62 6.05 -1.68
N HIS A 36 4.71 6.88 -1.17
CA HIS A 36 3.56 7.39 -1.92
C HIS A 36 3.84 8.77 -2.52
N ASP A 37 4.46 9.68 -1.77
CA ASP A 37 4.60 11.09 -2.19
C ASP A 37 5.52 11.25 -3.42
N ASP A 38 6.53 10.39 -3.53
CA ASP A 38 7.45 10.36 -4.66
C ASP A 38 7.02 9.34 -5.74
N PHE A 39 5.83 8.75 -5.62
CA PHE A 39 5.32 7.79 -6.61
C PHE A 39 5.11 8.47 -7.97
N VAL A 40 5.71 7.89 -9.01
CA VAL A 40 5.53 8.32 -10.39
C VAL A 40 4.57 7.35 -11.10
N PRO A 41 3.40 7.82 -11.57
CA PRO A 41 2.46 6.97 -12.29
C PRO A 41 3.04 6.36 -13.57
N PHE A 42 2.71 5.09 -13.82
CA PHE A 42 3.03 4.39 -15.05
C PHE A 42 2.08 4.80 -16.17
N ASP A 43 2.66 5.13 -17.33
CA ASP A 43 1.90 5.43 -18.54
C ASP A 43 1.57 4.17 -19.35
N GLU A 44 2.49 3.20 -19.39
CA GLU A 44 2.35 1.96 -20.16
C GLU A 44 1.63 0.88 -19.34
N PRO A 45 0.53 0.29 -19.88
CA PRO A 45 -0.24 -0.71 -19.14
C PRO A 45 0.55 -1.96 -18.73
N GLN A 46 1.54 -2.37 -19.53
CA GLN A 46 2.34 -3.55 -19.25
C GLN A 46 3.31 -3.33 -18.07
N GLU A 47 3.86 -2.13 -17.94
CA GLU A 47 4.72 -1.76 -16.82
C GLU A 47 3.91 -1.63 -15.53
N LEU A 48 2.74 -1.00 -15.60
CA LEU A 48 1.81 -0.92 -14.48
C LEU A 48 1.40 -2.31 -14.00
N PHE A 49 1.01 -3.20 -14.91
CA PHE A 49 0.65 -4.57 -14.57
C PHE A 49 1.80 -5.32 -13.90
N ALA A 50 3.02 -5.20 -14.42
CA ALA A 50 4.18 -5.86 -13.83
C ALA A 50 4.48 -5.34 -12.42
N ALA A 51 4.33 -4.04 -12.19
CA ALA A 51 4.52 -3.41 -10.88
C ALA A 51 3.44 -3.85 -9.88
N GLN A 52 2.17 -3.89 -10.29
CA GLN A 52 1.07 -4.41 -9.46
C GLN A 52 1.32 -5.88 -9.07
N VAL A 53 1.67 -6.73 -10.03
CA VAL A 53 1.98 -8.14 -9.75
C VAL A 53 3.17 -8.29 -8.77
N ALA A 54 4.14 -7.38 -8.82
CA ALA A 54 5.25 -7.38 -7.88
C ALA A 54 4.82 -6.96 -6.46
N ALA A 55 3.96 -5.95 -6.34
CA ALA A 55 3.36 -5.52 -5.08
C ALA A 55 2.49 -6.64 -4.47
N ASP A 56 1.61 -7.23 -5.27
CA ASP A 56 0.73 -8.34 -4.86
C ASP A 56 1.54 -9.50 -4.27
N ARG A 57 2.62 -9.90 -4.96
CA ARG A 57 3.50 -10.99 -4.49
C ARG A 57 4.18 -10.67 -3.18
N ARG A 58 4.59 -9.41 -2.97
CA ARG A 58 5.16 -8.96 -1.69
C ARG A 58 4.11 -9.01 -0.59
N LEU A 59 2.90 -8.51 -0.85
CA LEU A 59 1.81 -8.53 0.12
C LEU A 59 1.41 -9.95 0.50
N ILE A 60 1.30 -10.86 -0.48
CA ILE A 60 1.05 -12.29 -0.24
C ILE A 60 2.17 -12.89 0.62
N ALA A 61 3.43 -12.68 0.26
CA ALA A 61 4.55 -13.23 1.02
C ALA A 61 4.62 -12.67 2.45
N PHE A 62 4.28 -11.40 2.64
CA PHE A 62 4.15 -10.78 3.96
C PHE A 62 3.07 -11.50 4.77
N CYS A 63 1.86 -11.63 4.22
CA CYS A 63 0.73 -12.31 4.86
C CYS A 63 1.02 -13.78 5.19
N ASP A 64 1.67 -14.52 4.28
CA ASP A 64 2.06 -15.92 4.47
C ASP A 64 3.06 -16.09 5.64
N GLY A 65 3.81 -15.04 5.97
CA GLY A 65 4.76 -15.02 7.09
C GLY A 65 4.13 -14.69 8.45
N LEU A 66 2.85 -14.30 8.50
CA LEU A 66 2.20 -13.87 9.74
C LEU A 66 1.67 -15.06 10.55
N SER A 67 1.84 -14.96 11.87
CA SER A 67 1.04 -15.68 12.86
C SER A 67 -0.18 -14.86 13.28
N GLU A 68 -1.16 -15.50 13.94
CA GLU A 68 -2.33 -14.80 14.49
C GLU A 68 -1.95 -13.66 15.44
N SER A 69 -0.93 -13.86 16.29
CA SER A 69 -0.44 -12.83 17.20
C SER A 69 0.21 -11.64 16.50
N ASP A 70 0.68 -11.81 15.26
CA ASP A 70 1.30 -10.71 14.52
C ASP A 70 0.27 -9.64 14.10
N LEU A 71 -1.01 -10.00 13.99
CA LEU A 71 -2.07 -9.04 13.67
C LEU A 71 -2.22 -7.93 14.72
N ASP A 72 -1.86 -8.20 15.98
CA ASP A 72 -1.88 -7.24 17.08
C ASP A 72 -0.59 -6.42 17.22
N ARG A 73 0.49 -6.82 16.54
CA ARG A 73 1.73 -6.02 16.50
C ARG A 73 1.47 -4.68 15.85
N ARG A 74 2.26 -3.68 16.25
CA ARG A 74 2.18 -2.34 15.72
C ARG A 74 3.43 -1.99 14.92
N VAL A 75 3.22 -1.36 13.76
CA VAL A 75 4.27 -0.72 12.96
C VAL A 75 4.07 0.79 13.01
N ILE A 76 5.16 1.54 12.88
CA ILE A 76 5.09 3.01 12.83
C ILE A 76 4.71 3.43 11.42
N THR A 77 3.58 4.14 11.30
CA THR A 77 3.15 4.75 10.06
C THR A 77 3.42 6.25 10.10
N ASP A 78 3.94 6.80 9.02
CA ASP A 78 4.08 8.23 8.84
C ASP A 78 2.76 8.80 8.28
N ARG A 79 2.04 9.58 9.10
CA ARG A 79 0.78 10.24 8.74
C ARG A 79 0.98 11.73 8.45
N ARG A 80 2.20 12.15 8.10
CA ARG A 80 2.56 13.53 7.72
C ARG A 80 2.23 14.51 8.83
N GLU A 81 1.26 15.41 8.64
CA GLU A 81 0.87 16.44 9.61
C GLU A 81 0.38 15.83 10.94
N ASP A 82 -0.18 14.62 10.90
CA ASP A 82 -0.64 13.89 12.08
C ASP A 82 0.51 13.16 12.81
N GLY A 83 1.71 13.14 12.24
CA GLY A 83 2.93 12.58 12.81
C GLY A 83 3.10 11.06 12.66
N MET A 84 4.04 10.53 13.43
CA MET A 84 4.37 9.10 13.46
C MET A 84 3.43 8.35 14.41
N ILE A 85 2.56 7.50 13.86
CA ILE A 85 1.50 6.82 14.61
C ILE A 85 1.74 5.31 14.62
N PRO A 86 1.75 4.65 15.79
CA PRO A 86 1.82 3.19 15.87
C PRO A 86 0.46 2.55 15.53
N GLU A 87 0.38 1.81 14.44
CA GLU A 87 -0.86 1.18 13.96
C GLU A 87 -0.76 -0.34 13.93
N LYS A 88 -1.88 -1.02 14.23
CA LYS A 88 -1.93 -2.49 14.23
C LYS A 88 -1.84 -3.02 12.80
N ILE A 89 -1.02 -4.06 12.61
CA ILE A 89 -0.88 -4.76 11.32
C ILE A 89 -2.26 -5.22 10.79
N GLY A 90 -3.09 -5.82 11.64
CA GLY A 90 -4.43 -6.28 11.23
C GLY A 90 -5.34 -5.16 10.73
N ASN A 91 -5.25 -3.95 11.31
CA ASN A 91 -6.04 -2.80 10.86
C ASN A 91 -5.54 -2.26 9.53
N ILE A 92 -4.22 -2.23 9.34
CA ILE A 92 -3.60 -1.81 8.07
C ILE A 92 -4.02 -2.77 6.95
N LEU A 93 -3.89 -4.09 7.17
CA LEU A 93 -4.29 -5.09 6.18
C LEU A 93 -5.78 -5.00 5.84
N ALA A 94 -6.65 -4.82 6.85
CA ALA A 94 -8.07 -4.61 6.60
C ALA A 94 -8.34 -3.36 5.76
N HIS A 95 -7.59 -2.28 5.98
CA HIS A 95 -7.70 -1.07 5.16
C HIS A 95 -7.26 -1.31 3.72
N VAL A 96 -6.10 -1.92 3.49
CA VAL A 96 -5.59 -2.24 2.15
C VAL A 96 -6.60 -3.10 1.38
N PHE A 97 -7.06 -4.21 1.96
CA PHE A 97 -8.00 -5.10 1.26
C PHE A 97 -9.37 -4.46 0.98
N LEU A 98 -9.82 -3.50 1.79
CA LEU A 98 -11.06 -2.76 1.52
C LEU A 98 -10.87 -1.67 0.47
N HIS A 99 -9.66 -1.11 0.37
CA HIS A 99 -9.33 -0.05 -0.57
C HIS A 99 -9.33 -0.54 -2.02
N ASP A 100 -8.94 -1.80 -2.25
CA ASP A 100 -8.67 -2.33 -3.59
C ASP A 100 -9.89 -2.96 -4.30
N ILE A 101 -11.09 -2.89 -3.69
CA ILE A 101 -12.35 -3.49 -4.20
C ILE A 101 -13.17 -2.48 -5.03
#